data_AF-A0A2U9B5C7-F1
#
_entry.id   AF-A0A2U9B5C7-F1
#
_cell.length_a   1.000
_cell.length_b   1.000
_cell.length_c   1.000
_cell.angle_alpha   90.00
_cell.angle_beta   90.00
_cell.angle_gamma   90.00
#
_symmetry.space_group_name_H-M   'P 1'
#
loop_
_entity.id
_entity.type
_entity.pdbx_description
1 polymer ?
#
loop_
_entity_poly.entity_id
_entity_poly.type
_entity_poly.pdbx_seq_one_letter_code
_entity_poly.pdbx_strand_id
1 'polypeptide(L)'
;MFGAPVDLSFNDIGNLEDAWTEEPRSGLRPIKRTSESKYQSHCLRLNNNNIVELHGLQKTIKYFLAEPLQLAWLDLSFNKITHIDPVSFRFSSRC
;
A
#
# COMPACT_ATOMS: atom_id res chain seq x y z
N MET A 1 16.88 -0.93 -8.85
CA MET A 1 15.68 -1.60 -9.40
C MET A 1 14.68 -1.70 -8.28
N PHE A 2 13.54 -1.03 -8.37
CA PHE A 2 12.49 -1.09 -7.35
C PHE A 2 11.98 -2.53 -7.20
N GLY A 3 11.77 -2.99 -5.96
CA GLY A 3 11.33 -4.37 -5.67
C GLY A 3 9.99 -4.71 -6.34
N ALA A 4 9.63 -6.00 -6.33
CA ALA A 4 8.33 -6.44 -6.83
C ALA A 4 7.19 -5.74 -6.06
N PRO A 5 6.07 -5.37 -6.74
CA PRO A 5 4.98 -4.66 -6.09
C PRO A 5 4.31 -5.52 -5.03
N VAL A 6 3.92 -4.89 -3.91
CA VAL A 6 3.06 -5.51 -2.90
C VAL A 6 1.64 -5.56 -3.45
N ASP A 7 1.16 -6.76 -3.75
CA ASP A 7 -0.11 -6.98 -4.43
C ASP A 7 -1.18 -7.48 -3.46
N LEU A 8 -2.13 -6.62 -3.10
CA LEU A 8 -3.29 -6.89 -2.26
C LEU A 8 -4.58 -6.79 -3.08
N SER A 9 -4.51 -7.06 -4.39
CA SER A 9 -5.67 -6.98 -5.28
C SER A 9 -6.61 -8.18 -5.13
N PHE A 10 -7.91 -7.95 -5.35
CA PHE A 10 -8.95 -8.99 -5.30
C PHE A 10 -9.03 -9.73 -3.94
N ASN A 11 -8.79 -9.03 -2.84
CA ASN A 11 -8.87 -9.57 -1.47
C ASN A 11 -10.16 -9.13 -0.75
N ASP A 12 -11.11 -8.53 -1.48
CA ASP A 12 -12.39 -8.04 -0.93
C ASP A 12 -12.23 -7.01 0.20
N ILE A 13 -11.13 -6.25 0.18
CA ILE A 13 -10.78 -5.30 1.24
C ILE A 13 -11.79 -4.14 1.24
N GLY A 14 -12.54 -3.99 2.33
CA GLY A 14 -13.48 -2.87 2.53
C GLY A 14 -12.85 -1.70 3.28
N ASN A 15 -12.04 -1.99 4.30
CA ASN A 15 -11.28 -1.01 5.08
C ASN A 15 -9.77 -1.25 4.91
N LEU A 16 -8.98 -0.17 4.87
CA LEU A 16 -7.52 -0.23 4.80
C LEU A 16 -6.85 -0.89 6.01
N GLU A 17 -7.54 -1.01 7.16
CA GLU A 17 -7.07 -1.76 8.32
C GLU A 17 -7.21 -3.28 8.11
N ASP A 18 -8.26 -3.73 7.42
CA ASP A 18 -8.45 -5.15 7.06
C ASP A 18 -7.31 -5.65 6.18
N ALA A 19 -6.73 -4.76 5.37
CA ALA A 19 -5.57 -5.08 4.55
C ALA A 19 -4.41 -5.66 5.38
N TRP A 20 -4.24 -5.26 6.65
CA TRP A 20 -3.08 -5.65 7.47
C TRP A 20 -3.08 -7.13 7.86
N THR A 21 -4.25 -7.79 7.83
CA THR A 21 -4.36 -9.23 8.06
C THR A 21 -4.18 -10.05 6.78
N GLU A 22 -4.22 -9.41 5.62
CA GLU A 22 -4.11 -10.06 4.33
C GLU A 22 -2.65 -10.28 3.93
N GLU A 23 -2.34 -11.47 3.41
CA GLU A 23 -1.05 -11.73 2.80
C GLU A 23 -1.04 -11.25 1.33
N PRO A 24 -0.06 -10.43 0.94
CA PRO A 24 0.11 -10.04 -0.45
C PRO A 24 0.31 -11.25 -1.35
N ARG A 25 -0.34 -11.22 -2.51
CA ARG A 25 -0.27 -12.26 -3.53
C ARG A 25 1.17 -12.42 -4.01
N SER A 26 1.58 -13.68 -4.18
CA SER A 26 2.85 -14.03 -4.78
C SER A 26 2.79 -13.77 -6.29
N GLY A 27 3.46 -12.70 -6.73
CA GLY A 27 3.68 -12.44 -8.14
C GLY A 27 4.79 -13.31 -8.73
N LEU A 28 5.03 -13.12 -10.04
CA LEU A 28 6.14 -13.78 -10.76
C LEU A 28 7.53 -13.46 -10.19
N ARG A 29 7.65 -12.34 -9.46
CA ARG A 29 8.88 -11.92 -8.79
C ARG A 29 8.67 -12.00 -7.28
N PRO A 30 9.54 -12.70 -6.55
CA PRO A 30 9.45 -12.77 -5.10
C PRO A 30 9.67 -11.38 -4.50
N ILE A 31 8.79 -10.99 -3.57
CA ILE A 31 8.97 -9.77 -2.78
C ILE A 31 9.91 -10.10 -1.62
N LYS A 32 10.93 -9.28 -1.42
CA LYS A 32 11.83 -9.41 -0.28
C LYS A 32 11.21 -8.78 0.96
N ARG A 33 11.28 -9.48 2.10
CA ARG A 33 10.93 -8.95 3.42
C ARG A 33 12.20 -8.55 4.19
N THR A 34 12.11 -7.51 5.00
CA THR A 34 13.15 -7.12 5.96
C THR A 34 13.07 -7.99 7.21
N SER A 35 14.05 -7.84 8.13
CA SER A 35 14.01 -8.44 9.47
C SER A 35 12.82 -7.98 10.32
N GLU A 36 12.17 -6.87 9.95
CA GLU A 36 10.98 -6.32 10.61
C GLU A 36 9.67 -6.79 9.95
N SER A 37 9.72 -7.82 9.10
CA SER A 37 8.56 -8.32 8.33
C SER A 37 7.93 -7.31 7.35
N LYS A 38 8.63 -6.21 7.04
CA LYS A 38 8.19 -5.22 6.05
C LYS A 38 8.70 -5.56 4.65
N TYR A 39 7.98 -5.14 3.62
CA TYR A 39 8.33 -5.39 2.24
C TYR A 39 9.30 -4.34 1.70
N GLN A 40 10.40 -4.82 1.09
CA GLN A 40 11.34 -4.00 0.33
C GLN A 40 10.77 -3.73 -1.06
N SER A 41 9.73 -2.91 -1.12
CA SER A 41 9.06 -2.49 -2.35
C SER A 41 8.70 -1.01 -2.29
N HIS A 42 8.65 -0.37 -3.45
CA HIS A 42 8.23 1.03 -3.58
C HIS A 42 6.85 1.13 -4.25
N CYS A 43 6.16 0.00 -4.39
CA CYS A 43 4.99 -0.12 -5.23
C CYS A 43 3.91 -0.89 -4.47
N LEU A 44 2.72 -0.33 -4.34
CA LEU A 44 1.60 -0.95 -3.63
C LEU A 44 0.38 -1.01 -4.54
N ARG A 45 -0.27 -2.18 -4.59
CA ARG A 45 -1.42 -2.45 -5.45
C ARG A 45 -2.58 -2.93 -4.58
N LEU A 46 -3.64 -2.13 -4.57
CA LEU A 46 -4.88 -2.35 -3.81
C LEU A 46 -6.10 -2.32 -4.75
N ASN A 47 -5.89 -2.53 -6.04
CA ASN A 47 -6.96 -2.44 -7.03
C ASN A 47 -7.93 -3.64 -6.95
N ASN A 48 -9.14 -3.46 -7.51
CA ASN A 48 -10.21 -4.46 -7.47
C ASN A 48 -10.55 -4.93 -6.05
N ASN A 49 -10.69 -3.99 -5.13
CA ASN A 49 -11.21 -4.20 -3.79
C ASN A 49 -12.49 -3.37 -3.60
N ASN A 50 -13.04 -3.35 -2.38
CA ASN A 50 -14.25 -2.64 -2.02
C ASN A 50 -13.98 -1.40 -1.15
N ILE A 51 -12.77 -0.82 -1.26
CA ILE A 51 -12.35 0.31 -0.43
C ILE A 51 -13.21 1.54 -0.76
N VAL A 52 -13.88 2.09 0.25
CA VAL A 52 -14.74 3.27 0.12
C VAL A 52 -14.04 4.55 0.59
N GLU A 53 -13.22 4.42 1.63
CA GLU A 53 -12.54 5.52 2.30
C GLU A 53 -11.04 5.24 2.39
N LEU A 54 -10.22 6.29 2.20
CA LEU A 54 -8.76 6.19 2.31
C LEU A 54 -8.23 6.54 3.70
N HIS A 55 -9.08 6.41 4.72
CA HIS A 55 -8.69 6.67 6.09
C HIS A 55 -7.56 5.76 6.53
N GLY A 56 -6.49 6.34 7.07
CA GLY A 56 -5.33 5.57 7.52
C GLY A 56 -4.41 5.06 6.41
N LEU A 57 -4.57 5.49 5.15
CA LEU A 57 -3.68 5.07 4.03
C LEU A 57 -2.19 5.25 4.34
N GLN A 58 -1.79 6.35 4.98
CA GLN A 58 -0.40 6.53 5.40
C GLN A 58 0.08 5.48 6.41
N LYS A 59 -0.80 5.02 7.31
CA LYS A 59 -0.47 3.95 8.26
C LYS A 59 -0.33 2.62 7.53
N THR A 60 -1.24 2.31 6.61
CA THR A 60 -1.18 1.10 5.77
C THR A 60 0.10 1.04 4.93
N ILE A 61 0.50 2.14 4.28
CA ILE A 61 1.76 2.19 3.52
C ILE A 61 2.97 1.98 4.46
N LYS A 62 2.98 2.57 5.66
CA LYS A 62 4.05 2.40 6.66
C LYS A 62 4.11 1.00 7.27
N TYR A 63 2.97 0.32 7.34
CA TYR A 63 2.85 -1.05 7.80
C TYR A 63 3.50 -2.00 6.79
N PHE A 64 3.17 -1.86 5.50
CA PHE A 64 3.66 -2.75 4.46
C PHE A 64 5.08 -2.44 4.00
N LEU A 65 5.42 -1.18 3.76
CA LEU A 65 6.67 -0.82 3.10
C LEU A 65 7.77 -0.52 4.12
N ALA A 66 8.97 -1.04 3.86
CA ALA A 66 10.16 -0.69 4.63
C ALA A 66 10.51 0.79 4.49
N GLU A 67 10.32 1.35 3.29
CA GLU A 67 10.64 2.74 2.95
C GLU A 67 9.42 3.49 2.39
N PRO A 68 8.43 3.82 3.23
CA PRO A 68 7.14 4.37 2.80
C PRO A 68 7.26 5.75 2.13
N LEU A 69 8.33 6.50 2.40
CA LEU A 69 8.61 7.79 1.75
C LEU A 69 9.15 7.65 0.32
N GLN A 70 9.61 6.45 -0.06
CA GLN A 70 10.11 6.17 -1.41
C GLN A 70 9.04 5.52 -2.30
N LEU A 71 7.76 5.58 -1.91
CA LEU A 71 6.65 5.06 -2.71
C LEU A 71 6.64 5.68 -4.11
N ALA A 72 6.89 4.86 -5.12
CA ALA A 72 6.95 5.25 -6.52
C ALA A 72 5.56 5.27 -7.17
N TRP A 73 4.71 4.29 -6.87
CA TRP A 73 3.32 4.28 -7.32
C TRP A 73 2.40 3.52 -6.38
N LEU A 74 1.13 3.90 -6.41
CA LEU A 74 0.03 3.28 -5.67
C LEU A 74 -1.15 3.07 -6.63
N ASP A 75 -1.61 1.84 -6.76
CA ASP A 75 -2.77 1.51 -7.59
C ASP A 75 -4.01 1.27 -6.73
N LEU A 76 -4.98 2.16 -6.84
CA LEU A 76 -6.29 2.12 -6.16
C LEU A 76 -7.45 1.91 -7.15
N SER A 77 -7.16 1.55 -8.41
CA SER A 77 -8.18 1.42 -9.46
C SER A 77 -9.24 0.38 -9.12
N PHE A 78 -10.45 0.54 -9.68
CA PHE A 78 -11.57 -0.40 -9.47
C PHE A 78 -11.94 -0.63 -8.00
N ASN A 79 -11.79 0.40 -7.15
CA ASN A 79 -12.38 0.48 -5.82
C ASN A 79 -13.65 1.35 -5.85
N LYS A 80 -14.32 1.49 -4.70
CA LYS A 80 -15.53 2.31 -4.52
C LYS A 80 -15.24 3.62 -3.80
N ILE A 81 -14.07 4.21 -4.06
CA ILE A 81 -13.57 5.38 -3.32
C ILE A 81 -14.49 6.57 -3.57
N THR A 82 -15.20 7.00 -2.54
CA THR A 82 -16.06 8.19 -2.57
C THR A 82 -15.47 9.35 -1.78
N HIS A 83 -14.54 9.06 -0.86
CA HIS A 83 -13.89 10.06 -0.03
C HIS A 83 -12.37 9.86 -0.02
N ILE A 84 -11.65 10.95 -0.27
CA ILE A 84 -10.21 11.02 -0.10
C ILE A 84 -9.98 11.96 1.07
N ASP A 85 -9.45 11.44 2.17
CA ASP A 85 -9.08 12.26 3.32
C ASP A 85 -8.15 13.40 2.86
N PRO A 86 -8.24 14.60 3.47
CA PRO A 86 -7.26 15.65 3.26
C PRO A 86 -5.89 15.16 3.73
N VAL A 87 -5.13 14.59 2.79
CA VAL A 87 -3.83 14.01 3.09
C VAL A 87 -2.91 15.17 3.44
N SER A 88 -2.53 15.29 4.71
CA SER A 88 -1.36 16.07 5.11
C SER A 88 -0.11 15.37 4.57
N PHE A 89 0.14 15.53 3.27
CA PHE A 89 1.47 15.29 2.70
C PHE A 89 2.39 16.38 3.23
N ARG A 90 2.87 16.20 4.48
CA ARG A 90 4.02 16.96 4.96
C ARG A 90 5.23 16.47 4.18
N PHE A 91 5.46 17.06 3.02
CA PHE A 91 6.76 17.03 2.37
C PHE A 91 7.71 17.79 3.30
N SER A 92 8.53 17.05 4.04
CA SER A 92 9.71 17.64 4.68
C SER A 92 10.65 17.99 3.54
N SER A 93 10.59 19.25 3.10
CA SER A 93 11.66 19.87 2.32
C SER A 93 12.90 19.84 3.20
N ARG A 94 13.78 18.85 2.99
CA ARG A 94 15.16 18.95 3.45
C ARG A 94 15.82 20.00 2.57
N CYS A 95 15.90 21.22 3.10
CA CYS A 95 16.84 22.24 2.62
C CYS A 95 18.24 21.92 3.15
#